data_AF-A0A8T5MKH1-F1
#
_entry.id   AF-A0A8T5MKH1-F1
#
_cell.length_a   1.000
_cell.length_b   1.000
_cell.length_c   1.000
_cell.angle_alpha   90.00
_cell.angle_beta   90.00
_cell.angle_gamma   90.00
#
_symmetry.space_group_name_H-M   'P 1'
#
loop_
_entity.id
_entity.type
_entity.pdbx_description
1 polymer ?
#
loop_
_entity_poly.entity_id
_entity_poly.type
_entity_poly.pdbx_seq_one_letter_code
_entity_poly.pdbx_strand_id
1 'polypeptide(L)'
;LSDMLKLKTLTRPFMDALLIVLIDLTLDVVAVRQHIWYWVGHSQAQGWFGVPADNFIGWMFVTFMFSFLFRYFTRTEDDMINKTTRTEYFFLLPAFAYLAMLVLFSLVNLAEDALKLTKSEELFLLWAIVIFFAAMLRHQKHKEVQELTVDNYTIFTILFTRLLFYSYIVWSFVLMKVYENNIVLILILLMTLIAEVLIYHSAFGEVGGQIRFGEKEMEHF
;
A
#
# COMPACT_ATOMS: atom_id res chain seq x y z
N LEU A 1 -3.20 -6.30 -6.04
CA LEU A 1 -1.77 -6.48 -6.38
C LEU A 1 -1.15 -7.60 -5.56
N SER A 2 -1.20 -7.56 -4.22
CA SER A 2 -0.63 -8.64 -3.37
C SER A 2 -1.19 -10.04 -3.64
N ASP A 3 -2.44 -10.14 -4.12
CA ASP A 3 -3.05 -11.40 -4.56
C ASP A 3 -2.39 -12.02 -5.79
N MET A 4 -1.83 -11.19 -6.66
CA MET A 4 -1.13 -11.61 -7.88
C MET A 4 0.35 -11.93 -7.59
N LEU A 5 0.85 -11.49 -6.44
CA LEU A 5 2.16 -11.90 -5.98
C LEU A 5 2.07 -13.31 -5.39
N LYS A 6 3.14 -14.09 -5.57
CA LYS A 6 3.26 -15.48 -5.06
C LYS A 6 3.44 -15.55 -3.54
N LEU A 7 2.59 -14.84 -2.80
CA LEU A 7 2.62 -14.67 -1.36
C LEU A 7 1.55 -15.54 -0.69
N LYS A 8 1.87 -16.05 0.51
CA LYS A 8 0.89 -16.74 1.37
C LYS A 8 -0.24 -15.78 1.76
N THR A 9 -1.47 -16.27 1.83
CA THR A 9 -2.66 -15.47 2.19
C THR A 9 -2.47 -14.64 3.47
N LEU A 10 -1.86 -15.21 4.52
CA LEU A 10 -1.61 -14.50 5.79
C LEU A 10 -0.57 -13.37 5.68
N THR A 11 0.25 -13.38 4.63
CA THR A 11 1.32 -12.40 4.45
C THR A 11 0.97 -11.28 3.47
N ARG A 12 -0.09 -11.46 2.67
CA ARG A 12 -0.59 -10.44 1.74
C ARG A 12 -0.91 -9.11 2.43
N PRO A 13 -1.53 -9.07 3.63
CA PRO A 13 -1.77 -7.81 4.34
C PRO A 13 -0.50 -7.02 4.67
N PHE A 14 0.62 -7.70 4.97
CA PHE A 14 1.90 -7.02 5.19
C PHE A 14 2.42 -6.37 3.92
N MET A 15 2.26 -7.04 2.77
CA MET A 15 2.63 -6.47 1.48
C MET A 15 1.75 -5.27 1.10
N ASP A 16 0.43 -5.36 1.32
CA ASP A 16 -0.50 -4.25 1.06
C ASP A 16 -0.11 -3.00 1.88
N ALA A 17 0.25 -3.20 3.15
CA ALA A 17 0.69 -2.14 4.04
C ALA A 17 2.04 -1.52 3.64
N LEU A 18 2.99 -2.31 3.12
CA LEU A 18 4.24 -1.76 2.58
C LEU A 18 4.02 -0.99 1.27
N LEU A 19 3.09 -1.45 0.43
CA LEU A 19 2.76 -0.80 -0.83
C LEU A 19 2.15 0.60 -0.64
N ILE A 20 1.31 0.79 0.40
CA ILE A 20 0.75 2.12 0.65
C ILE A 20 1.83 3.10 1.13
N VAL A 21 2.73 2.65 2.04
CA VAL A 21 3.86 3.47 2.50
C VAL A 21 4.76 3.86 1.33
N LEU A 22 5.01 2.96 0.38
CA LEU A 22 5.80 3.25 -0.82
C LEU A 22 5.24 4.43 -1.63
N ILE A 23 3.91 4.54 -1.72
CA ILE A 23 3.24 5.65 -2.41
C ILE A 23 3.36 6.93 -1.57
N ASP A 24 2.99 6.86 -0.29
CA ASP A 24 2.94 8.00 0.62
C ASP A 24 4.30 8.68 0.80
N LEU A 25 5.41 7.92 0.75
CA LEU A 25 6.78 8.45 0.82
C LEU A 25 7.07 9.52 -0.24
N THR A 26 6.26 9.56 -1.32
CA THR A 26 6.33 10.58 -2.36
C THR A 26 5.08 11.43 -2.47
N LEU A 27 3.89 10.85 -2.39
CA LEU A 27 2.63 11.56 -2.57
C LEU A 27 2.41 12.63 -1.49
N ASP A 28 2.66 12.29 -0.23
CA ASP A 28 2.37 13.22 0.87
C ASP A 28 3.38 14.37 0.92
N VAL A 29 4.60 14.10 0.47
CA VAL A 29 5.64 15.12 0.25
C VAL A 29 5.20 16.15 -0.79
N VAL A 30 4.50 15.71 -1.86
CA VAL A 30 3.88 16.60 -2.86
C VAL A 30 2.74 17.39 -2.22
N ALA A 31 1.82 16.70 -1.53
CA ALA A 31 0.63 17.32 -0.96
C ALA A 31 0.97 18.45 0.02
N VAL A 32 1.99 18.25 0.87
CA VAL A 32 2.51 19.30 1.78
C VAL A 32 3.05 20.52 1.05
N ARG A 33 3.81 20.30 -0.04
CA ARG A 33 4.44 21.39 -0.81
C ARG A 33 3.43 22.18 -1.64
N GLN A 34 2.35 21.54 -2.04
CA GLN A 34 1.23 22.17 -2.73
C GLN A 34 0.20 22.76 -1.77
N HIS A 35 0.43 22.68 -0.45
CA HIS A 35 -0.49 23.15 0.57
C HIS A 35 -1.88 22.50 0.51
N ILE A 36 -1.95 21.26 0.00
CA ILE A 36 -3.20 20.47 -0.01
C ILE A 36 -3.59 20.08 1.42
N TRP A 37 -2.59 19.71 2.23
CA TRP A 37 -2.74 19.56 3.67
C TRP A 37 -1.44 19.89 4.41
N TYR A 38 -1.56 20.14 5.70
CA TYR A 38 -0.45 20.37 6.62
C TYR A 38 -0.82 19.82 8.00
N TRP A 39 0.19 19.52 8.82
CA TRP A 39 0.01 19.05 10.18
C TRP A 39 0.30 20.16 11.19
N VAL A 40 -0.64 20.38 12.10
CA VAL A 40 -0.47 21.36 13.18
C VAL A 40 0.69 20.93 14.06
N GLY A 41 1.64 21.83 14.32
CA GLY A 41 2.83 21.56 15.12
C GLY A 41 3.95 20.83 14.37
N HIS A 42 3.86 20.67 13.05
CA HIS A 42 4.95 20.17 12.20
C HIS A 42 5.37 21.21 11.16
N SER A 43 6.66 21.48 11.11
CA SER A 43 7.27 22.28 10.04
C SER A 43 7.65 21.39 8.84
N GLN A 44 7.81 22.01 7.67
CA GLN A 44 8.31 21.31 6.47
C GLN A 44 9.74 20.75 6.63
N ALA A 45 10.46 21.19 7.66
CA ALA A 45 11.81 20.73 7.98
C ALA A 45 11.83 19.53 8.96
N GLN A 46 10.67 19.14 9.51
CA GLN A 46 10.53 18.03 10.45
C GLN A 46 9.95 16.78 9.77
N GLY A 47 10.19 15.62 10.37
CA GLY A 47 9.72 14.34 9.86
C GLY A 47 10.27 14.02 8.48
N TRP A 48 9.48 13.34 7.67
CA TRP A 48 9.79 13.00 6.29
C TRP A 48 9.40 14.15 5.35
N PHE A 49 10.29 15.13 5.20
CA PHE A 49 10.08 16.30 4.32
C PHE A 49 8.79 17.07 4.60
N GLY A 50 8.41 17.19 5.88
CA GLY A 50 7.18 17.83 6.34
C GLY A 50 6.03 16.87 6.66
N VAL A 51 6.21 15.57 6.46
CA VAL A 51 5.22 14.53 6.78
C VAL A 51 5.61 13.84 8.10
N PRO A 52 4.74 13.79 9.12
CA PRO A 52 5.02 13.09 10.38
C PRO A 52 5.12 11.58 10.17
N ALA A 53 5.93 10.90 10.99
CA ALA A 53 6.05 9.43 10.96
C ALA A 53 4.70 8.75 11.18
N ASP A 54 3.92 9.28 12.11
CA ASP A 54 2.55 8.91 12.47
C ASP A 54 1.62 8.71 11.27
N ASN A 55 1.74 9.57 10.26
CA ASN A 55 0.90 9.48 9.06
C ASN A 55 1.17 8.16 8.32
N PHE A 56 2.44 7.83 8.11
CA PHE A 56 2.82 6.56 7.47
C PHE A 56 2.43 5.35 8.32
N ILE A 57 2.63 5.42 9.65
CA ILE A 57 2.27 4.34 10.57
C ILE A 57 0.75 4.12 10.55
N GLY A 58 -0.04 5.19 10.58
CA GLY A 58 -1.50 5.14 10.49
C GLY A 58 -1.97 4.48 9.20
N TRP A 59 -1.49 4.93 8.04
CA TRP A 59 -1.85 4.36 6.74
C TRP A 59 -1.42 2.90 6.60
N MET A 60 -0.23 2.56 7.11
CA MET A 60 0.26 1.19 7.14
C MET A 60 -0.64 0.27 7.98
N PHE A 61 -1.02 0.69 9.20
CA PHE A 61 -1.86 -0.12 10.08
C PHE A 61 -3.33 -0.22 9.63
N VAL A 62 -3.94 0.85 9.15
CA VAL A 62 -5.32 0.77 8.63
C VAL A 62 -5.39 -0.13 7.40
N THR A 63 -4.40 -0.03 6.50
CA THR A 63 -4.32 -0.88 5.30
C THR A 63 -4.07 -2.34 5.68
N PHE A 64 -3.14 -2.59 6.61
CA PHE A 64 -2.89 -3.92 7.15
C PHE A 64 -4.16 -4.53 7.76
N MET A 65 -4.83 -3.80 8.66
CA MET A 65 -6.01 -4.29 9.37
C MET A 65 -7.18 -4.51 8.42
N PHE A 66 -7.39 -3.61 7.47
CA PHE A 66 -8.42 -3.80 6.46
C PHE A 66 -8.14 -5.05 5.62
N SER A 67 -6.93 -5.19 5.06
CA SER A 67 -6.57 -6.35 4.24
C SER A 67 -6.62 -7.66 5.04
N PHE A 68 -6.15 -7.66 6.28
CA PHE A 68 -6.19 -8.81 7.17
C PHE A 68 -7.63 -9.22 7.49
N LEU A 69 -8.46 -8.29 7.97
CA LEU A 69 -9.84 -8.58 8.34
C LEU A 69 -10.66 -8.99 7.12
N PHE A 70 -10.49 -8.32 5.98
CA PHE A 70 -11.13 -8.70 4.72
C PHE A 70 -10.87 -10.18 4.42
N ARG A 71 -9.60 -10.58 4.38
CA ARG A 71 -9.21 -11.96 4.05
C ARG A 71 -9.62 -12.97 5.12
N TYR A 72 -9.62 -12.55 6.37
CA TYR A 72 -10.09 -13.38 7.48
C TYR A 72 -11.58 -13.68 7.35
N PHE A 73 -12.38 -12.68 6.97
CA PHE A 73 -13.81 -12.83 6.76
C PHE A 73 -14.19 -13.33 5.36
N THR A 74 -13.28 -13.41 4.39
CA THR A 74 -13.56 -13.96 3.04
C THR A 74 -12.83 -15.27 2.77
N ARG A 75 -12.57 -16.07 3.81
CA ARG A 75 -11.58 -17.16 3.79
C ARG A 75 -11.91 -18.38 2.91
N THR A 76 -13.12 -18.46 2.34
CA THR A 76 -13.57 -19.59 1.50
C THR A 76 -14.38 -19.10 0.30
N GLU A 77 -14.19 -19.72 -0.88
CA GLU A 77 -14.92 -19.37 -2.12
C GLU A 77 -16.42 -19.68 -2.03
N ASP A 78 -16.79 -20.80 -1.39
CA ASP A 78 -18.18 -21.18 -1.07
C ASP A 78 -18.92 -20.13 -0.21
N ASP A 79 -18.13 -19.32 0.47
CA ASP A 79 -18.53 -18.42 1.54
C ASP A 79 -18.83 -17.01 0.99
N MET A 80 -18.46 -16.76 -0.28
CA MET A 80 -18.91 -15.59 -1.05
C MET A 80 -20.27 -15.82 -1.72
N ILE A 81 -20.73 -17.08 -1.83
CA ILE A 81 -21.97 -17.46 -2.52
C ILE A 81 -23.20 -17.23 -1.62
N ASN A 82 -23.06 -17.38 -0.29
CA ASN A 82 -24.09 -16.99 0.69
C ASN A 82 -24.08 -15.47 0.95
N LYS A 83 -24.57 -14.71 -0.05
CA LYS A 83 -24.46 -13.24 -0.15
C LYS A 83 -25.25 -12.44 0.89
N THR A 84 -26.37 -12.94 1.40
CA THR A 84 -27.37 -12.07 2.05
C THR A 84 -27.01 -11.64 3.47
N THR A 85 -26.41 -12.52 4.28
CA THR A 85 -26.02 -12.21 5.68
C THR A 85 -24.60 -11.63 5.80
N ARG A 86 -23.81 -11.63 4.71
CA ARG A 86 -22.39 -11.21 4.74
C ARG A 86 -22.16 -9.78 4.25
N THR A 87 -23.08 -9.24 3.46
CA THR A 87 -22.96 -7.89 2.90
C THR A 87 -22.89 -6.81 3.99
N GLU A 88 -23.61 -7.00 5.10
CA GLU A 88 -23.58 -6.07 6.25
C GLU A 88 -22.20 -5.96 6.90
N TYR A 89 -21.46 -7.07 7.02
CA TYR A 89 -20.10 -7.06 7.58
C TYR A 89 -19.11 -6.33 6.68
N PHE A 90 -19.29 -6.37 5.35
CA PHE A 90 -18.42 -5.62 4.44
C PHE A 90 -18.58 -4.11 4.56
N PHE A 91 -19.79 -3.63 4.86
CA PHE A 91 -20.01 -2.20 5.15
C PHE A 91 -19.35 -1.76 6.45
N LEU A 92 -19.29 -2.63 7.46
CA LEU A 92 -18.67 -2.33 8.76
C LEU A 92 -17.17 -2.59 8.78
N LEU A 93 -16.63 -3.31 7.80
CA LEU A 93 -15.22 -3.69 7.75
C LEU A 93 -14.26 -2.49 7.80
N PRO A 94 -14.48 -1.39 7.05
CA PRO A 94 -13.64 -0.19 7.19
C PRO A 94 -13.69 0.39 8.60
N ALA A 95 -14.86 0.38 9.25
CA ALA A 95 -15.00 0.88 10.62
C ALA A 95 -14.23 0.01 11.61
N PHE A 96 -14.30 -1.32 11.50
CA PHE A 96 -13.51 -2.23 12.35
C PHE A 96 -12.00 -2.10 12.10
N ALA A 97 -11.58 -1.97 10.84
CA ALA A 97 -10.18 -1.74 10.50
C ALA A 97 -9.67 -0.41 11.09
N TYR A 98 -10.48 0.65 11.02
CA TYR A 98 -10.17 1.94 11.61
C TYR A 98 -10.08 1.87 13.14
N LEU A 99 -11.03 1.20 13.80
CA LEU A 99 -10.98 1.00 15.26
C LEU A 99 -9.74 0.20 15.68
N ALA A 100 -9.40 -0.87 14.96
CA ALA A 100 -8.19 -1.65 15.21
C ALA A 100 -6.93 -0.81 15.00
N MET A 101 -6.91 0.04 13.97
CA MET A 101 -5.83 1.00 13.75
C MET A 101 -5.72 1.98 14.92
N LEU A 102 -6.82 2.56 15.44
CA LEU A 102 -6.77 3.48 16.59
C LEU A 102 -6.17 2.83 17.83
N VAL A 103 -6.47 1.55 18.09
CA VAL A 103 -5.87 0.79 19.19
C VAL A 103 -4.36 0.65 18.98
N LEU A 104 -3.93 0.19 17.80
CA LEU A 104 -2.50 0.05 17.49
C LEU A 104 -1.76 1.38 17.53
N PHE A 105 -2.37 2.43 17.00
CA PHE A 105 -1.83 3.78 16.99
C PHE A 105 -1.69 4.33 18.41
N SER A 106 -2.64 4.04 19.31
CA SER A 106 -2.53 4.40 20.73
C SER A 106 -1.35 3.68 21.41
N LEU A 107 -1.07 2.43 21.03
CA LEU A 107 0.10 1.70 21.54
C LEU A 107 1.42 2.29 21.02
N VAL A 108 1.43 2.76 19.77
CA VAL A 108 2.59 3.49 19.21
C VAL A 108 2.83 4.78 19.97
N ASN A 109 1.80 5.61 20.16
CA ASN A 109 1.93 6.85 20.93
C ASN A 109 2.42 6.59 22.36
N LEU A 110 1.91 5.53 23.00
CA LEU A 110 2.39 5.13 24.33
C LEU A 110 3.88 4.75 24.32
N ALA A 111 4.34 4.07 23.27
CA ALA A 111 5.75 3.72 23.11
C ALA A 111 6.61 4.96 22.86
N GLU A 112 6.15 5.89 22.03
CA GLU A 112 6.82 7.17 21.77
C GLU A 112 6.96 8.01 23.03
N ASP A 113 5.89 8.13 23.81
CA ASP A 113 5.89 8.84 25.09
C ASP A 113 6.83 8.17 26.12
N ALA A 114 6.79 6.84 26.21
CA ALA A 114 7.66 6.08 27.11
C ALA A 114 9.14 6.22 26.74
N LEU A 115 9.45 6.28 25.45
CA LEU A 115 10.80 6.46 24.92
C LEU A 115 11.22 7.94 24.79
N LYS A 116 10.29 8.88 24.99
CA LYS A 116 10.47 10.33 24.81
C LYS A 116 11.07 10.69 23.44
N LEU A 117 10.58 10.04 22.39
CA LEU A 117 11.09 10.24 21.04
C LEU A 117 10.80 11.67 20.56
N THR A 118 11.79 12.26 19.90
CA THR A 118 11.58 13.50 19.13
C THR A 118 10.91 13.18 17.78
N LYS A 119 10.31 14.20 17.14
CA LYS A 119 9.64 14.06 15.83
C LYS A 119 10.52 13.48 14.72
N SER A 120 11.84 13.69 14.80
CA SER A 120 12.78 13.08 13.86
C SER A 120 13.08 11.62 14.22
N GLU A 121 13.04 11.25 15.49
CA GLU A 121 13.30 9.90 15.97
C GLU A 121 12.09 8.97 15.78
N GLU A 122 10.88 9.50 15.68
CA GLU A 122 9.68 8.73 15.29
C GLU A 122 9.87 8.02 13.93
N LEU A 123 10.70 8.58 13.03
CA LEU A 123 11.05 7.92 11.77
C LEU A 123 11.83 6.60 12.00
N PHE A 124 12.62 6.48 13.07
CA PHE A 124 13.28 5.21 13.39
C PHE A 124 12.26 4.15 13.77
N LEU A 125 11.20 4.54 14.50
CA LEU A 125 10.10 3.63 14.83
C LEU A 125 9.36 3.19 13.56
N LEU A 126 9.05 4.12 12.66
CA LEU A 126 8.50 3.81 11.34
C LEU A 126 9.37 2.79 10.60
N TRP A 127 10.68 3.05 10.46
CA TRP A 127 11.57 2.14 9.74
C TRP A 127 11.71 0.79 10.42
N ALA A 128 11.69 0.73 11.76
CA ALA A 128 11.68 -0.53 12.50
C ALA A 128 10.42 -1.35 12.19
N ILE A 129 9.25 -0.71 12.13
CA ILE A 129 8.00 -1.37 11.75
C ILE A 129 8.04 -1.82 10.28
N VAL A 130 8.52 -0.99 9.37
CA VAL A 130 8.68 -1.35 7.93
C VAL A 130 9.60 -2.57 7.78
N ILE A 131 10.75 -2.59 8.48
CA ILE A 131 11.68 -3.72 8.47
C ILE A 131 11.00 -4.97 9.04
N PHE A 132 10.24 -4.85 10.13
CA PHE A 132 9.47 -5.96 10.68
C PHE A 132 8.47 -6.52 9.65
N PHE A 133 7.69 -5.65 8.99
CA PHE A 133 6.74 -6.05 7.95
C PHE A 133 7.45 -6.75 6.77
N ALA A 134 8.58 -6.21 6.32
CA ALA A 134 9.39 -6.82 5.27
C ALA A 134 9.98 -8.17 5.70
N ALA A 135 10.39 -8.32 6.97
CA ALA A 135 10.90 -9.58 7.51
C ALA A 135 9.81 -10.67 7.55
N MET A 136 8.56 -10.29 7.82
CA MET A 136 7.40 -11.18 7.75
C MET A 136 7.15 -11.71 6.32
N LEU A 137 7.58 -10.97 5.30
CA LEU A 137 7.52 -11.45 3.91
C LEU A 137 8.63 -12.45 3.58
N ARG A 138 9.84 -12.31 4.16
CA ARG A 138 11.01 -13.15 3.85
C ARG A 138 10.90 -14.59 4.36
N HIS A 139 10.15 -14.83 5.44
CA HIS A 139 10.04 -16.16 6.08
C HIS A 139 9.09 -17.13 5.36
N GLN A 140 8.90 -16.98 4.05
CA GLN A 140 7.95 -17.78 3.28
C GLN A 140 8.63 -18.92 2.53
N LYS A 141 8.32 -20.16 2.90
CA LYS A 141 8.43 -21.30 1.98
C LYS A 141 7.46 -21.06 0.82
N HIS A 142 7.95 -21.08 -0.42
CA HIS A 142 7.14 -20.99 -1.63
C HIS A 142 5.98 -21.98 -1.52
N LYS A 143 4.75 -21.48 -1.62
CA LYS A 143 3.56 -22.32 -1.78
C LYS A 143 3.21 -22.31 -3.26
N GLU A 144 2.79 -23.46 -3.79
CA GLU A 144 2.16 -23.52 -5.10
C GLU A 144 1.01 -22.50 -5.14
N VAL A 145 1.10 -21.62 -6.13
CA VAL A 145 0.18 -20.51 -6.34
C VAL A 145 -1.10 -21.12 -6.90
N GLN A 146 -2.24 -20.87 -6.27
CA GLN A 146 -3.50 -21.00 -6.99
C GLN A 146 -3.48 -19.98 -8.12
N GLU A 147 -3.57 -20.46 -9.36
CA GLU A 147 -3.72 -19.60 -10.54
C GLU A 147 -4.96 -18.72 -10.36
N LEU A 148 -4.75 -17.49 -9.94
CA LEU A 148 -5.78 -16.47 -9.93
C LEU A 148 -5.99 -16.04 -11.37
N THR A 149 -7.15 -16.39 -11.93
CA THR A 149 -7.60 -15.82 -13.20
C THR A 149 -8.05 -14.40 -12.94
N VAL A 150 -7.22 -13.43 -13.34
CA VAL A 150 -7.53 -12.01 -13.22
C VAL A 150 -7.99 -11.54 -14.59
N ASP A 151 -9.18 -10.97 -14.66
CA ASP A 151 -9.68 -10.41 -15.91
C ASP A 151 -8.91 -9.14 -16.32
N ASN A 152 -8.92 -8.85 -17.62
CA ASN A 152 -8.20 -7.70 -18.19
C ASN A 152 -8.68 -6.35 -17.62
N TYR A 153 -9.94 -6.24 -17.21
CA TYR A 153 -10.50 -5.01 -16.67
C TYR A 153 -9.94 -4.71 -15.27
N THR A 154 -9.77 -5.73 -14.43
CA THR A 154 -9.12 -5.63 -13.12
C THR A 154 -7.67 -5.20 -13.25
N ILE A 155 -6.92 -5.79 -14.20
CA ILE A 155 -5.53 -5.40 -14.50
C ILE A 155 -5.47 -3.94 -14.95
N PHE A 156 -6.33 -3.57 -15.91
CA PHE A 156 -6.42 -2.20 -16.42
C PHE A 156 -6.73 -1.20 -15.30
N THR A 157 -7.68 -1.51 -14.42
CA THR A 157 -8.07 -0.61 -13.33
C THR A 157 -6.93 -0.38 -12.35
N ILE A 158 -6.20 -1.43 -11.98
CA ILE A 158 -5.01 -1.34 -11.10
C ILE A 158 -3.93 -0.48 -11.75
N LEU A 159 -3.61 -0.74 -13.01
CA LEU A 159 -2.62 0.00 -13.78
C LEU A 159 -2.99 1.46 -13.94
N PHE A 160 -4.22 1.74 -14.36
CA PHE A 160 -4.69 3.07 -14.64
C PHE A 160 -4.67 3.94 -13.38
N THR A 161 -5.18 3.41 -12.26
CA THR A 161 -5.18 4.11 -10.98
C THR A 161 -3.75 4.47 -10.55
N ARG A 162 -2.82 3.50 -10.62
CA ARG A 162 -1.41 3.74 -10.25
C ARG A 162 -0.72 4.71 -11.19
N LEU A 163 -0.97 4.59 -12.49
CA LEU A 163 -0.43 5.52 -13.50
C LEU A 163 -0.87 6.96 -13.19
N LEU A 164 -2.13 7.18 -12.80
CA LEU A 164 -2.61 8.51 -12.42
C LEU A 164 -1.84 9.07 -11.22
N PHE A 165 -1.66 8.29 -10.14
CA PHE A 165 -0.91 8.72 -8.96
C PHE A 165 0.54 9.06 -9.29
N TYR A 166 1.26 8.17 -9.98
CA TYR A 166 2.67 8.42 -10.31
C TYR A 166 2.84 9.53 -11.34
N SER A 167 1.94 9.66 -12.32
CA SER A 167 1.96 10.78 -13.26
C SER A 167 1.76 12.11 -12.53
N TYR A 168 0.83 12.14 -11.58
CA TYR A 168 0.62 13.32 -10.74
C TYR A 168 1.85 13.68 -9.92
N ILE A 169 2.48 12.70 -9.27
CA ILE A 169 3.68 12.91 -8.45
C ILE A 169 4.83 13.43 -9.30
N VAL A 170 5.13 12.77 -10.42
CA VAL A 170 6.21 13.18 -11.35
C VAL A 170 5.94 14.58 -11.88
N TRP A 171 4.72 14.86 -12.36
CA TRP A 171 4.39 16.19 -12.86
C TRP A 171 4.52 17.26 -11.78
N SER A 172 4.07 16.97 -10.57
CA SER A 172 4.18 17.91 -9.45
C SER A 172 5.64 18.20 -9.10
N PHE A 173 6.51 17.19 -9.12
CA PHE A 173 7.94 17.36 -8.88
C PHE A 173 8.63 18.24 -9.94
N VAL A 174 8.24 18.08 -11.22
CA VAL A 174 8.74 18.89 -12.33
C VAL A 174 8.25 20.34 -12.21
N LEU A 175 6.94 20.55 -12.01
CA LEU A 175 6.34 21.88 -11.90
C LEU A 175 6.85 22.66 -10.70
N MET A 176 7.05 22.00 -9.56
CA MET A 176 7.63 22.60 -8.35
C MET A 176 9.15 22.73 -8.40
N LYS A 177 9.80 22.27 -9.48
CA LYS A 177 11.27 22.28 -9.65
C LYS A 177 12.01 21.66 -8.46
N VAL A 178 11.49 20.56 -7.91
CA VAL A 178 12.09 19.86 -6.77
C VAL A 178 13.52 19.41 -7.06
N TYR A 179 13.80 19.11 -8.33
CA TYR A 179 15.13 18.70 -8.81
C TYR A 179 16.22 19.78 -8.64
N GLU A 180 15.86 21.06 -8.49
CA GLU A 180 16.84 22.14 -8.30
C GLU A 180 17.34 22.21 -6.85
N ASN A 181 16.51 21.80 -5.89
CA ASN A 181 16.75 22.05 -4.46
C ASN A 181 16.83 20.79 -3.60
N ASN A 182 16.37 19.64 -4.10
CA ASN A 182 16.26 18.42 -3.29
C ASN A 182 16.47 17.15 -4.13
N ILE A 183 17.73 16.87 -4.45
CA ILE A 183 18.11 15.68 -5.21
C ILE A 183 17.73 14.37 -4.50
N VAL A 184 17.71 14.37 -3.17
CA VAL A 184 17.35 13.18 -2.37
C VAL A 184 15.90 12.76 -2.65
N LEU A 185 14.96 13.72 -2.73
CA LEU A 185 13.58 13.44 -3.10
C LEU A 185 13.43 12.87 -4.52
N ILE A 186 14.24 13.34 -5.47
CA ILE A 186 14.26 12.79 -6.82
C ILE A 186 14.74 11.34 -6.81
N LEU A 187 15.80 11.04 -6.06
CA LEU A 187 16.29 9.67 -5.90
C LEU A 187 15.23 8.76 -5.27
N ILE A 188 14.53 9.24 -4.23
CA ILE A 188 13.42 8.50 -3.62
C ILE A 188 12.32 8.22 -4.64
N LEU A 189 11.88 9.23 -5.39
CA LEU A 189 10.87 9.06 -6.44
C LEU A 189 11.30 8.02 -7.49
N LEU A 190 12.55 8.07 -7.93
CA LEU A 190 13.06 7.07 -8.87
C LEU A 190 13.09 5.67 -8.25
N MET A 191 13.51 5.54 -6.98
CA MET A 191 13.50 4.27 -6.27
C MET A 191 12.08 3.72 -6.09
N THR A 192 11.08 4.56 -5.78
CA THR A 192 9.69 4.11 -5.63
C THR A 192 9.10 3.69 -6.98
N LEU A 193 9.40 4.41 -8.06
CA LEU A 193 9.02 4.03 -9.43
C LEU A 193 9.68 2.70 -9.86
N ILE A 194 10.96 2.51 -9.58
CA ILE A 194 11.67 1.25 -9.88
C ILE A 194 11.06 0.10 -9.09
N ALA A 195 10.88 0.26 -7.78
CA ALA A 195 10.26 -0.76 -6.93
C ALA A 195 8.87 -1.13 -7.44
N GLU A 196 8.08 -0.14 -7.84
CA GLU A 196 6.75 -0.34 -8.41
C GLU A 196 6.79 -1.16 -9.70
N VAL A 197 7.68 -0.81 -10.64
CA VAL A 197 7.86 -1.56 -11.89
C VAL A 197 8.31 -3.00 -11.62
N LEU A 198 9.20 -3.23 -10.66
CA LEU A 198 9.66 -4.56 -10.29
C LEU A 198 8.55 -5.40 -9.66
N ILE A 199 7.72 -4.82 -8.79
CA ILE A 199 6.56 -5.49 -8.19
C ILE A 199 5.54 -5.83 -9.27
N TYR A 200 5.28 -4.90 -10.19
CA TYR A 200 4.38 -5.13 -11.32
C TYR A 200 4.90 -6.25 -12.23
N HIS A 201 6.18 -6.21 -12.60
CA HIS A 201 6.79 -7.26 -13.39
C HIS A 201 6.73 -8.61 -12.67
N SER A 202 6.90 -8.64 -11.35
CA SER A 202 6.77 -9.88 -10.57
C SER A 202 5.32 -10.40 -10.50
N ALA A 203 4.33 -9.50 -10.51
CA ALA A 203 2.91 -9.84 -10.47
C ALA A 203 2.38 -10.29 -11.84
N PHE A 204 2.87 -9.71 -12.94
CA PHE A 204 2.29 -9.88 -14.28
C PHE A 204 3.25 -10.45 -15.33
N GLY A 205 4.56 -10.43 -15.10
CA GLY A 205 5.58 -10.88 -16.05
C GLY A 205 5.43 -12.36 -16.41
N GLU A 206 4.87 -13.18 -15.51
CA GLU A 206 4.54 -14.57 -15.80
C GLU A 206 3.16 -14.74 -16.45
N VAL A 207 2.19 -13.89 -16.10
CA VAL A 207 0.82 -13.91 -16.67
C VAL A 207 0.83 -13.49 -18.15
N GLY A 208 1.77 -12.62 -18.55
CA GLY A 208 1.95 -12.17 -19.93
C GLY A 208 2.24 -13.29 -20.94
N GLY A 209 2.74 -14.45 -20.49
CA GLY A 209 2.93 -15.62 -21.35
C GLY A 209 1.64 -16.38 -21.70
N GLN A 210 0.53 -16.07 -21.01
CA GLN A 210 -0.76 -16.75 -21.17
C GLN A 210 -1.95 -15.78 -21.24
N ILE A 211 -1.74 -14.52 -21.67
CA ILE A 211 -2.86 -13.68 -22.14
C ILE A 211 -3.33 -14.25 -23.49
N ARG A 212 -3.96 -15.42 -23.43
CA ARG A 212 -4.92 -15.83 -24.44
C ARG A 212 -6.08 -14.87 -24.25
N PHE A 213 -6.14 -13.84 -25.09
CA PHE A 213 -7.41 -13.18 -25.35
C PHE A 213 -8.40 -14.31 -25.55
N GLY A 214 -9.38 -14.42 -24.65
CA GLY A 214 -10.43 -15.41 -24.80
C GLY A 214 -11.00 -15.21 -26.19
N GLU A 215 -10.68 -16.12 -27.10
CA GLU A 215 -11.51 -16.43 -28.25
C GLU A 215 -12.82 -16.91 -27.63
N LYS A 216 -13.64 -15.95 -27.19
CA LYS A 216 -15.04 -16.17 -26.95
C LYS A 216 -15.59 -16.48 -28.33
N GLU A 217 -15.69 -17.76 -28.62
CA GLU A 217 -16.69 -18.42 -29.44
C GLU A 217 -17.65 -17.41 -30.10
N MET A 218 -17.24 -16.86 -31.24
CA MET A 218 -18.18 -16.32 -32.23
C MET A 218 -18.60 -17.46 -33.16
N GLU A 219 -19.08 -18.57 -32.60
CA GLU A 219 -19.61 -19.71 -33.37
C GLU A 219 -21.15 -19.82 -33.33
N HIS A 220 -21.85 -18.92 -32.63
CA HIS A 220 -23.31 -18.91 -32.62
C HIS A 220 -23.88 -17.51 -32.86
N PHE A 221 -23.77 -17.02 -34.11
CA PHE A 221 -24.73 -16.10 -34.71
C PHE A 221 -24.77 -16.30 -36.24
#